data_AF-A0A2P4Y364-F1
#
_entry.id   AF-A0A2P4Y364-F1
#
_cell.length_a   1.000
_cell.length_b   1.000
_cell.length_c   1.000
_cell.angle_alpha   90.00
_cell.angle_beta   90.00
_cell.angle_gamma   90.00
#
_symmetry.space_group_name_H-M   'P 1'
#
loop_
_entity.id
_entity.type
_entity.pdbx_description
1 polymer ?
#
loop_
_entity_poly.entity_id
_entity_poly.type
_entity_poly.pdbx_seq_one_letter_code
_entity_poly.pdbx_strand_id
1 'polypeptide(L)'
;MLAVRSLLRASPAALAARKQAVRAFSGNWEYPKVEGSVADITKALTTIGARLSIPTAPLYFTPLKIDHIVREMKGKDELLQVHKTLLLCDAKMAYPSTFAVSSFIAACIKQDTADTALEFLRTAENVRHYVKNRSFVRLAEYYASQEDQDTVDEIVQIMQTKRVPVTYKMYTFRVLNAKKQGKWDEAVALAKEAANEIQINSNLIIELLQDQNGGILKEH
;
A
#
# COMPACT_ATOMS: atom_id res chain seq x y z
N MET A 1 -6.49 -48.08 -48.35
CA MET A 1 -5.48 -48.20 -47.27
C MET A 1 -6.03 -47.56 -46.02
N LEU A 2 -5.81 -48.21 -44.87
CA LEU A 2 -6.42 -47.98 -43.56
C LEU A 2 -6.17 -46.59 -42.94
N ALA A 3 -7.18 -46.12 -42.21
CA ALA A 3 -7.14 -44.96 -41.33
C ALA A 3 -6.37 -45.26 -40.03
N VAL A 4 -5.57 -44.30 -39.53
CA VAL A 4 -5.31 -44.16 -38.09
C VAL A 4 -5.17 -42.67 -37.73
N ARG A 5 -6.27 -42.09 -37.24
CA ARG A 5 -6.24 -40.87 -36.43
C ARG A 5 -5.58 -41.22 -35.09
N SER A 6 -4.41 -40.67 -34.80
CA SER A 6 -3.79 -40.78 -33.48
C SER A 6 -4.53 -39.88 -32.49
N LEU A 7 -5.50 -40.45 -31.78
CA LEU A 7 -6.01 -39.89 -30.54
C LEU A 7 -4.88 -39.87 -29.51
N LEU A 8 -4.31 -38.70 -29.26
CA LEU A 8 -3.49 -38.46 -28.06
C LEU A 8 -4.41 -38.60 -26.84
N ARG A 9 -4.45 -39.81 -26.28
CA ARG A 9 -5.00 -40.07 -24.95
C ARG A 9 -4.19 -39.25 -23.96
N ALA A 10 -4.78 -38.17 -23.45
CA ALA A 10 -4.31 -37.52 -22.24
C ALA A 10 -4.24 -38.59 -21.13
N SER A 11 -3.02 -38.89 -20.69
CA SER A 11 -2.80 -39.88 -19.64
C SER A 11 -3.53 -39.44 -18.37
N PRO A 12 -4.34 -40.30 -17.72
CA PRO A 12 -5.07 -39.94 -16.51
C PRO A 12 -4.14 -39.54 -15.36
N ALA A 13 -2.85 -39.90 -15.44
CA ALA A 13 -1.80 -39.45 -14.53
C ALA A 13 -1.53 -37.92 -14.62
N ALA A 14 -1.65 -37.32 -15.81
CA ALA A 14 -1.42 -35.87 -15.99
C ALA A 14 -2.60 -35.03 -15.47
N LEU A 15 -3.82 -35.58 -15.53
CA LEU A 15 -5.02 -35.00 -14.89
C LEU A 15 -5.04 -35.24 -13.38
N ALA A 16 -4.42 -36.32 -12.90
CA ALA A 16 -4.29 -36.63 -11.47
C ALA A 16 -3.21 -35.78 -10.76
N ALA A 17 -2.11 -35.44 -11.44
CA ALA A 17 -1.06 -34.57 -10.85
C ALA A 17 -1.53 -33.12 -10.63
N ARG A 18 -2.46 -32.62 -11.45
CA ARG A 18 -3.11 -31.31 -11.23
C ARG A 18 -4.16 -31.33 -10.11
N LYS A 19 -4.54 -32.52 -9.64
CA LYS A 19 -5.40 -32.78 -8.48
C LYS A 19 -4.58 -33.19 -7.25
N GLN A 20 -3.34 -32.70 -7.12
CA GLN A 20 -2.66 -32.70 -5.82
C GLN A 20 -3.40 -31.76 -4.88
N ALA A 21 -4.44 -32.32 -4.27
CA ALA A 21 -4.98 -32.02 -2.96
C ALA A 21 -4.89 -30.55 -2.54
N VAL A 22 -5.80 -29.73 -3.05
CA VAL A 22 -6.43 -28.73 -2.18
C VAL A 22 -7.18 -29.54 -1.12
N ARG A 23 -6.45 -30.00 -0.08
CA ARG A 23 -7.09 -30.54 1.12
C ARG A 23 -7.97 -29.39 1.62
N ALA A 24 -9.28 -29.60 1.62
CA ALA A 24 -10.18 -28.76 2.37
C ALA A 24 -9.58 -28.63 3.78
N PHE A 25 -9.36 -27.39 4.22
CA PHE A 25 -8.81 -27.09 5.52
C PHE A 25 -9.81 -27.56 6.59
N SER A 26 -9.74 -28.84 6.96
CA SER A 26 -10.47 -29.43 8.08
C SER A 26 -9.46 -29.72 9.18
N GLY A 27 -9.19 -28.73 10.00
CA GLY A 27 -8.39 -28.90 11.19
C GLY A 27 -8.71 -27.77 12.14
N ASN A 28 -8.98 -28.10 13.41
CA ASN A 28 -8.92 -27.17 14.53
C ASN A 28 -7.49 -26.63 14.64
N TRP A 29 -7.07 -25.79 13.72
CA TRP A 29 -5.94 -24.91 13.96
C TRP A 29 -6.46 -23.88 14.95
N GLU A 30 -5.91 -23.89 16.16
CA GLU A 30 -6.32 -22.95 17.19
C GLU A 30 -6.25 -21.54 16.63
N TYR A 31 -7.33 -20.77 16.82
CA TYR A 31 -7.38 -19.38 16.43
C TYR A 31 -6.18 -18.68 17.07
N PRO A 32 -5.26 -18.08 16.30
CA PRO A 32 -4.09 -17.42 16.88
C PRO A 32 -4.59 -16.39 17.89
N LYS A 33 -4.33 -16.61 19.17
CA LYS A 33 -4.73 -15.68 20.23
C LYS A 33 -3.79 -14.48 20.21
N VAL A 34 -4.26 -13.36 20.77
CA VAL A 34 -3.38 -12.22 21.03
C VAL A 34 -2.62 -12.50 22.32
N GLU A 35 -1.74 -13.50 22.27
CA GLU A 35 -0.92 -13.97 23.38
C GLU A 35 0.49 -14.22 22.82
N GLY A 36 1.52 -13.66 23.45
CA GLY A 36 2.92 -13.79 23.01
C GLY A 36 3.49 -12.55 22.31
N SER A 37 4.66 -12.71 21.69
CA SER A 37 5.37 -11.62 21.01
C SER A 37 4.77 -11.30 19.64
N VAL A 38 5.10 -10.13 19.08
CA VAL A 38 4.73 -9.76 17.69
C VAL A 38 5.23 -10.81 16.70
N ALA A 39 6.42 -11.38 16.94
CA ALA A 39 6.98 -12.42 16.11
C ALA A 39 6.16 -13.72 16.13
N ASP A 40 5.65 -14.12 17.29
CA ASP A 40 4.82 -15.32 17.42
C ASP A 40 3.49 -15.15 16.68
N ILE A 41 2.84 -14.00 16.88
CA ILE A 41 1.54 -13.70 16.26
C ILE A 41 1.68 -13.58 14.74
N THR A 42 2.66 -12.83 14.24
CA THR A 42 2.90 -12.68 12.79
C THR A 42 3.30 -14.00 12.14
N LYS A 43 4.14 -14.82 12.78
CA LYS A 43 4.48 -16.17 12.29
C LYS A 43 3.24 -17.07 12.22
N ALA A 44 2.39 -17.07 13.25
CA ALA A 44 1.16 -17.85 13.25
C ALA A 44 0.19 -17.38 12.14
N LEU A 45 -0.02 -16.07 12.02
CA LEU A 45 -0.90 -15.45 11.01
C LEU A 45 -0.40 -15.70 9.58
N THR A 46 0.89 -15.58 9.32
CA THR A 46 1.46 -15.85 7.99
C THR A 46 1.38 -17.33 7.63
N THR A 47 1.66 -18.23 8.59
CA THR A 47 1.60 -19.68 8.39
C THR A 47 0.18 -20.15 8.07
N ILE A 48 -0.81 -19.70 8.87
CA ILE A 48 -2.20 -20.10 8.63
C ILE A 48 -2.75 -19.38 7.38
N GLY A 49 -2.46 -18.08 7.25
CA GLY A 49 -3.01 -17.22 6.21
C GLY A 49 -2.67 -17.67 4.80
N ALA A 50 -1.48 -18.22 4.58
CA ALA A 50 -1.11 -18.80 3.29
C ALA A 50 -2.07 -19.92 2.84
N ARG A 51 -2.65 -20.65 3.80
CA ARG A 51 -3.55 -21.80 3.58
C ARG A 51 -5.04 -21.43 3.56
N LEU A 52 -5.40 -20.24 4.07
CA LEU A 52 -6.79 -19.79 4.12
C LEU A 52 -7.31 -19.43 2.73
N SER A 53 -8.60 -19.72 2.48
CA SER A 53 -9.32 -19.17 1.34
C SER A 53 -9.75 -17.73 1.64
N ILE A 54 -9.99 -16.92 0.59
CA ILE A 54 -10.42 -15.52 0.72
C ILE A 54 -11.62 -15.36 1.68
N PRO A 55 -12.70 -16.15 1.59
CA PRO A 55 -13.85 -15.99 2.49
C PRO A 55 -13.54 -16.29 3.97
N THR A 56 -12.55 -17.15 4.23
CA THR A 56 -12.18 -17.55 5.60
C THR A 56 -11.15 -16.62 6.23
N ALA A 57 -10.35 -15.92 5.42
CA ALA A 57 -9.26 -15.08 5.89
C ALA A 57 -9.67 -13.98 6.90
N PRO A 58 -10.81 -13.25 6.71
CA PRO A 58 -11.25 -12.25 7.67
C PRO A 58 -11.53 -12.77 9.09
N LEU A 59 -11.87 -14.06 9.23
CA LEU A 59 -12.09 -14.68 10.54
C LEU A 59 -10.80 -14.83 11.36
N TYR A 60 -9.64 -14.85 10.69
CA TYR A 60 -8.33 -15.01 11.31
C TYR A 60 -7.56 -13.69 11.38
N PHE A 61 -7.61 -12.87 10.32
CA PHE A 61 -7.01 -11.54 10.26
C PHE A 61 -7.93 -10.48 10.86
N THR A 62 -8.26 -10.64 12.14
CA THR A 62 -9.17 -9.70 12.81
C THR A 62 -8.48 -8.36 13.07
N PRO A 63 -9.21 -7.24 13.08
CA PRO A 63 -8.66 -5.93 13.42
C PRO A 63 -7.89 -5.94 14.74
N LEU A 64 -8.41 -6.65 15.75
CA LEU A 64 -7.76 -6.81 17.05
C LEU A 64 -6.32 -7.35 16.93
N LYS A 65 -6.09 -8.38 16.11
CA LYS A 65 -4.76 -8.99 15.95
C LYS A 65 -3.84 -8.13 15.11
N ILE A 66 -4.35 -7.59 14.00
CA ILE A 66 -3.56 -6.77 13.08
C ILE A 66 -3.15 -5.45 13.73
N ASP A 67 -4.08 -4.78 14.40
CA ASP A 67 -3.79 -3.53 15.10
C ASP A 67 -2.83 -3.78 16.28
N HIS A 68 -2.93 -4.93 16.95
CA HIS A 68 -2.00 -5.31 18.01
C HIS A 68 -0.58 -5.48 17.49
N ILE A 69 -0.34 -6.32 16.46
CA ILE A 69 1.03 -6.54 15.94
C ILE A 69 1.66 -5.24 15.42
N VAL A 70 0.87 -4.36 14.82
CA VAL A 70 1.36 -3.06 14.32
C VAL A 70 1.66 -2.10 15.46
N ARG A 71 0.89 -2.11 16.55
CA ARG A 71 1.13 -1.22 17.69
C ARG A 71 2.34 -1.65 18.50
N GLU A 72 2.51 -2.95 18.68
CA GLU A 72 3.56 -3.50 19.55
C GLU A 72 4.88 -3.76 18.83
N MET A 73 4.93 -3.66 17.49
CA MET A 73 6.17 -3.92 16.73
C MET A 73 7.31 -2.98 17.11
N LYS A 74 8.50 -3.56 17.26
CA LYS A 74 9.74 -2.91 17.66
C LYS A 74 10.89 -3.38 16.76
N GLY A 75 11.65 -2.41 16.27
CA GLY A 75 12.81 -2.69 15.44
C GLY A 75 12.46 -3.19 14.04
N LYS A 76 13.53 -3.36 13.24
CA LYS A 76 13.43 -3.63 11.81
C LYS A 76 12.94 -5.06 11.50
N ASP A 77 13.28 -6.02 12.35
CA ASP A 77 12.92 -7.43 12.14
C ASP A 77 11.41 -7.67 12.27
N GLU A 78 10.79 -7.15 13.32
CA GLU A 78 9.34 -7.25 13.51
C GLU A 78 8.58 -6.46 12.44
N LEU A 79 9.13 -5.32 12.01
CA LEU A 79 8.57 -4.53 10.92
C LEU A 79 8.51 -5.33 9.62
N LEU A 80 9.55 -6.09 9.27
CA LEU A 80 9.55 -6.96 8.10
C LEU A 80 8.53 -8.11 8.21
N GLN A 81 8.26 -8.61 9.42
CA GLN A 81 7.25 -9.64 9.64
C GLN A 81 5.83 -9.08 9.55
N VAL A 82 5.60 -7.88 10.10
CA VAL A 82 4.35 -7.13 9.95
C VAL A 82 4.11 -6.78 8.48
N HIS A 83 5.13 -6.34 7.75
CA HIS A 83 5.05 -6.08 6.30
C HIS A 83 4.49 -7.28 5.53
N LYS A 84 5.07 -8.47 5.73
CA LYS A 84 4.60 -9.73 5.11
C LYS A 84 3.14 -10.05 5.49
N THR A 85 2.78 -9.80 6.74
CA THR A 85 1.42 -10.05 7.24
C THR A 85 0.41 -9.10 6.58
N LEU A 86 0.73 -7.81 6.43
CA LEU A 86 -0.13 -6.84 5.78
C LEU A 86 -0.32 -7.12 4.28
N LEU A 87 0.73 -7.56 3.58
CA LEU A 87 0.60 -8.00 2.18
C LEU A 87 -0.28 -9.24 2.05
N LEU A 88 -0.20 -10.16 3.01
CA LEU A 88 -1.08 -11.33 3.02
C LEU A 88 -2.55 -10.95 3.29
N CYS A 89 -2.80 -9.97 4.16
CA CYS A 89 -4.13 -9.39 4.35
C CYS A 89 -4.70 -8.83 3.04
N ASP A 90 -3.89 -8.08 2.27
CA ASP A 90 -4.26 -7.55 0.96
C ASP A 90 -4.58 -8.66 -0.05
N ALA A 91 -3.68 -9.64 -0.21
CA ALA A 91 -3.85 -10.77 -1.12
C ALA A 91 -5.07 -11.66 -0.77
N LYS A 92 -5.50 -11.66 0.49
CA LYS A 92 -6.67 -12.41 0.96
C LYS A 92 -7.93 -11.55 1.08
N MET A 93 -7.88 -10.29 0.64
CA MET A 93 -8.97 -9.31 0.76
C MET A 93 -9.50 -9.14 2.19
N ALA A 94 -8.69 -9.48 3.19
CA ALA A 94 -8.99 -9.31 4.60
C ALA A 94 -8.32 -8.01 5.05
N TYR A 95 -8.84 -6.89 4.56
CA TYR A 95 -8.12 -5.62 4.61
C TYR A 95 -7.82 -5.16 6.04
N PRO A 96 -6.58 -4.75 6.31
CA PRO A 96 -6.20 -4.21 7.61
C PRO A 96 -6.94 -2.88 7.87
N SER A 97 -7.00 -2.47 9.14
CA SER A 97 -7.55 -1.16 9.46
C SER A 97 -6.69 -0.04 8.85
N THR A 98 -7.32 1.09 8.53
CA THR A 98 -6.57 2.27 8.08
C THR A 98 -5.57 2.78 9.13
N PHE A 99 -5.86 2.52 10.41
CA PHE A 99 -4.97 2.81 11.54
C PHE A 99 -3.70 1.95 11.48
N ALA A 100 -3.86 0.63 11.28
CA ALA A 100 -2.74 -0.30 11.15
C ALA A 100 -1.77 0.13 10.05
N VAL A 101 -2.26 0.39 8.84
CA VAL A 101 -1.34 0.74 7.73
C VAL A 101 -0.71 2.12 7.92
N SER A 102 -1.44 3.09 8.47
CA SER A 102 -0.88 4.42 8.76
C SER A 102 0.22 4.35 9.82
N SER A 103 0.06 3.48 10.83
CA SER A 103 1.04 3.28 11.90
C SER A 103 2.25 2.50 11.40
N PHE A 104 2.03 1.49 10.54
CA PHE A 104 3.09 0.75 9.87
C PHE A 104 4.00 1.68 9.05
N ILE A 105 3.42 2.50 8.16
CA ILE A 105 4.20 3.44 7.33
C ILE A 105 4.94 4.46 8.21
N ALA A 106 4.30 4.97 9.27
CA ALA A 106 4.95 5.89 10.20
C ALA A 106 6.16 5.26 10.91
N ALA A 107 6.05 3.99 11.31
CA ALA A 107 7.15 3.27 11.94
C ALA A 107 8.28 2.99 10.95
N CYS A 108 7.97 2.66 9.68
CA CYS A 108 8.98 2.48 8.64
C CYS A 108 9.85 3.73 8.48
N ILE A 109 9.21 4.91 8.41
CA ILE A 109 9.91 6.19 8.32
C ILE A 109 10.73 6.46 9.58
N LYS A 110 10.16 6.26 10.78
CA LYS A 110 10.84 6.50 12.06
C LYS A 110 12.09 5.62 12.26
N GLN A 111 12.11 4.43 11.66
CA GLN A 111 13.19 3.46 11.82
C GLN A 111 14.18 3.45 10.64
N ASP A 112 14.15 4.47 9.77
CA ASP A 112 14.97 4.53 8.56
C ASP A 112 14.85 3.26 7.70
N THR A 113 13.60 2.87 7.44
CA THR A 113 13.21 1.74 6.60
C THR A 113 12.06 2.12 5.66
N ALA A 114 12.04 3.37 5.20
CA ALA A 114 11.01 3.91 4.30
C ALA A 114 10.87 3.10 3.01
N ASP A 115 11.94 2.48 2.52
CA ASP A 115 11.92 1.55 1.38
C ASP A 115 10.96 0.38 1.60
N THR A 116 10.84 -0.12 2.83
CA THR A 116 9.89 -1.20 3.16
C THR A 116 8.45 -0.72 3.01
N ALA A 117 8.16 0.54 3.37
CA ALA A 117 6.83 1.12 3.16
C ALA A 117 6.54 1.36 1.68
N LEU A 118 7.55 1.77 0.91
CA LEU A 118 7.41 1.93 -0.54
C LEU A 118 7.16 0.58 -1.23
N GLU A 119 7.93 -0.44 -0.86
CA GLU A 119 7.77 -1.81 -1.38
C GLU A 119 6.39 -2.39 -1.06
N PHE A 120 5.87 -2.10 0.13
CA PHE A 120 4.49 -2.42 0.48
C PHE A 120 3.49 -1.77 -0.49
N LEU A 121 3.64 -0.48 -0.79
CA LEU A 121 2.77 0.24 -1.72
C LEU A 121 2.92 -0.26 -3.16
N ARG A 122 4.12 -0.67 -3.59
CA ARG A 122 4.36 -1.31 -4.90
C ARG A 122 3.66 -2.65 -5.01
N THR A 123 3.74 -3.47 -3.96
CA THR A 123 3.24 -4.86 -3.99
C THR A 123 1.73 -4.96 -3.75
N ALA A 124 1.18 -4.22 -2.79
CA ALA A 124 -0.23 -4.37 -2.40
C ALA A 124 -1.22 -3.93 -3.50
N GLU A 125 -2.12 -4.81 -3.93
CA GLU A 125 -2.99 -4.55 -5.09
C GLU A 125 -4.19 -3.66 -4.74
N ASN A 126 -4.71 -3.76 -3.52
CA ASN A 126 -6.01 -3.21 -3.13
C ASN A 126 -5.89 -2.01 -2.17
N VAL A 127 -4.76 -1.29 -2.19
CA VAL A 127 -4.43 -0.18 -1.27
C VAL A 127 -5.51 0.90 -1.19
N ARG A 128 -6.29 1.12 -2.26
CA ARG A 128 -7.39 2.11 -2.29
C ARG A 128 -8.45 1.89 -1.20
N HIS A 129 -8.58 0.66 -0.68
CA HIS A 129 -9.60 0.31 0.30
C HIS A 129 -9.19 0.63 1.74
N TYR A 130 -7.90 0.64 2.04
CA TYR A 130 -7.42 0.67 3.43
C TYR A 130 -6.20 1.55 3.68
N VAL A 131 -5.56 2.12 2.65
CA VAL A 131 -4.47 3.09 2.80
C VAL A 131 -5.02 4.51 2.69
N LYS A 132 -4.80 5.31 3.73
CA LYS A 132 -5.18 6.73 3.70
C LYS A 132 -4.25 7.52 2.78
N ASN A 133 -4.82 8.48 2.04
CA ASN A 133 -4.07 9.48 1.27
C ASN A 133 -2.93 10.12 2.06
N ARG A 134 -3.17 10.45 3.35
CA ARG A 134 -2.15 11.02 4.24
C ARG A 134 -0.90 10.15 4.36
N SER A 135 -1.01 8.83 4.24
CA SER A 135 0.13 7.93 4.32
C SER A 135 1.00 7.99 3.07
N PHE A 136 0.40 8.15 1.88
CA PHE A 136 1.14 8.43 0.64
C PHE A 136 1.86 9.77 0.73
N VAL A 137 1.15 10.83 1.15
CA VAL A 137 1.74 12.16 1.34
C VAL A 137 2.91 12.11 2.31
N ARG A 138 2.76 11.45 3.47
CA ARG A 138 3.85 11.34 4.46
C ARG A 138 5.09 10.64 3.89
N LEU A 139 4.90 9.60 3.08
CA LEU A 139 6.03 8.90 2.46
C LEU A 139 6.68 9.77 1.37
N ALA A 140 5.88 10.49 0.57
CA ALA A 140 6.39 11.42 -0.43
C ALA A 140 7.13 12.61 0.20
N GLU A 141 6.63 13.17 1.31
CA GLU A 141 7.32 14.20 2.10
C GLU A 141 8.68 13.71 2.61
N TYR A 142 8.77 12.44 3.03
CA TYR A 142 10.04 11.84 3.44
C TYR A 142 11.04 11.82 2.28
N TYR A 143 10.70 11.25 1.12
CA TYR A 143 11.63 11.20 -0.02
C TYR A 143 11.95 12.60 -0.59
N ALA A 144 10.98 13.51 -0.64
CA ALA A 144 11.21 14.89 -1.03
C ALA A 144 12.17 15.63 -0.09
N SER A 145 12.20 15.27 1.21
CA SER A 145 13.17 15.82 2.16
C SER A 145 14.59 15.30 1.94
N GLN A 146 14.73 14.15 1.28
CA GLN A 146 16.00 13.55 0.85
C GLN A 146 16.37 13.92 -0.59
N GLU A 147 15.65 14.86 -1.19
CA GLU A 147 15.84 15.30 -2.59
C GLU A 147 15.60 14.21 -3.65
N ASP A 148 14.99 13.08 -3.27
CA ASP A 148 14.63 11.99 -4.17
C ASP A 148 13.25 12.24 -4.81
N GLN A 149 13.25 13.00 -5.90
CA GLN A 149 12.03 13.35 -6.63
C GLN A 149 11.52 12.19 -7.51
N ASP A 150 12.39 11.32 -7.98
CA ASP A 150 12.00 10.15 -8.79
C ASP A 150 11.07 9.24 -7.98
N THR A 151 11.38 9.01 -6.71
CA THR A 151 10.52 8.24 -5.81
C THR A 151 9.23 8.98 -5.46
N VAL A 152 9.24 10.32 -5.36
CA VAL A 152 8.01 11.11 -5.15
C VAL A 152 7.05 10.94 -6.33
N ASP A 153 7.56 11.01 -7.56
CA ASP A 153 6.78 10.83 -8.78
C ASP A 153 6.25 9.39 -8.87
N GLU A 154 7.06 8.40 -8.49
CA GLU A 154 6.61 7.01 -8.39
C GLU A 154 5.43 6.85 -7.43
N ILE A 155 5.48 7.47 -6.24
CA ILE A 155 4.38 7.38 -5.26
C ILE A 155 3.08 7.94 -5.84
N VAL A 156 3.15 9.06 -6.58
CA VAL A 156 1.98 9.63 -7.28
C VAL A 156 1.49 8.67 -8.37
N GLN A 157 2.39 8.07 -9.14
CA GLN A 157 2.06 7.09 -10.17
C GLN A 157 1.40 5.83 -9.59
N ILE A 158 1.86 5.36 -8.42
CA ILE A 158 1.24 4.24 -7.69
C ILE A 158 -0.20 4.61 -7.31
N MET A 159 -0.44 5.82 -6.79
CA MET A 159 -1.80 6.27 -6.46
C MET A 159 -2.71 6.25 -7.68
N GLN A 160 -2.25 6.78 -8.82
CA GLN A 160 -3.02 6.79 -10.07
C GLN A 160 -3.31 5.36 -10.57
N THR A 161 -2.26 4.54 -10.66
CA THR A 161 -2.35 3.14 -11.16
C THR A 161 -3.29 2.31 -10.30
N LYS A 162 -3.24 2.48 -8.98
CA LYS A 162 -4.09 1.76 -8.01
C LYS A 162 -5.42 2.45 -7.74
N ARG A 163 -5.75 3.50 -8.52
CA ARG A 163 -7.00 4.27 -8.46
C ARG A 163 -7.30 4.79 -7.06
N VAL A 164 -6.27 5.25 -6.36
CA VAL A 164 -6.41 5.98 -5.09
C VAL A 164 -6.75 7.43 -5.45
N PRO A 165 -7.91 7.95 -5.03
CA PRO A 165 -8.29 9.33 -5.34
C PRO A 165 -7.28 10.31 -4.77
N VAL A 166 -6.83 11.29 -5.58
CA VAL A 166 -5.95 12.35 -5.13
C VAL A 166 -6.76 13.32 -4.26
N THR A 167 -6.32 13.54 -3.03
CA THR A 167 -6.98 14.47 -2.11
C THR A 167 -6.35 15.85 -2.13
N TYR A 168 -7.07 16.83 -1.59
CA TYR A 168 -6.56 18.18 -1.32
C TYR A 168 -5.13 18.18 -0.73
N LYS A 169 -4.87 17.34 0.27
CA LYS A 169 -3.54 17.28 0.91
C LYS A 169 -2.43 16.87 -0.05
N MET A 170 -2.71 15.95 -0.97
CA MET A 170 -1.73 15.52 -1.96
C MET A 170 -1.49 16.62 -2.99
N TYR A 171 -2.54 17.33 -3.42
CA TYR A 171 -2.38 18.50 -4.30
C TYR A 171 -1.56 19.61 -3.64
N THR A 172 -1.87 19.97 -2.39
CA THR A 172 -1.07 20.94 -1.61
C THR A 172 0.39 20.52 -1.54
N PHE A 173 0.66 19.26 -1.23
CA PHE A 173 2.03 18.73 -1.21
C PHE A 173 2.72 18.88 -2.56
N ARG A 174 2.10 18.44 -3.67
CA ARG A 174 2.67 18.52 -5.03
C ARG A 174 3.00 19.97 -5.42
N VAL A 175 2.08 20.91 -5.18
CA VAL A 175 2.29 22.35 -5.48
C VAL A 175 3.47 22.91 -4.69
N LEU A 176 3.51 22.67 -3.38
CA LEU A 176 4.59 23.17 -2.52
C LEU A 176 5.94 22.52 -2.85
N ASN A 177 5.93 21.23 -3.20
CA ASN A 177 7.13 20.51 -3.60
C ASN A 177 7.69 21.05 -4.93
N ALA A 178 6.85 21.29 -5.93
CA ALA A 178 7.24 21.90 -7.20
C ALA A 178 7.83 23.31 -7.00
N LYS A 179 7.22 24.12 -6.13
CA LYS A 179 7.76 25.43 -5.73
C LYS A 179 9.14 25.34 -5.08
N LYS A 180 9.33 24.39 -4.16
CA LYS A 180 10.62 24.17 -3.50
C LYS A 180 11.74 23.84 -4.51
N GLN A 181 11.37 23.20 -5.63
CA GLN A 181 12.28 22.89 -6.74
C GLN A 181 12.46 24.04 -7.74
N GLY A 182 11.79 25.18 -7.53
CA GLY A 182 11.79 26.30 -8.49
C GLY A 182 10.97 26.05 -9.76
N LYS A 183 10.20 24.95 -9.83
CA LYS A 183 9.35 24.58 -10.97
C LYS A 183 7.99 25.28 -10.89
N TRP A 184 7.99 26.60 -11.08
CA TRP A 184 6.79 27.43 -10.92
C TRP A 184 5.68 27.10 -11.91
N ASP A 185 6.01 26.82 -13.17
CA ASP A 185 5.02 26.46 -14.18
C ASP A 185 4.29 25.16 -13.81
N GLU A 186 5.01 24.19 -13.26
CA GLU A 186 4.45 22.94 -12.77
C GLU A 186 3.56 23.19 -11.55
N ALA A 187 4.00 24.03 -10.60
CA ALA A 187 3.20 24.40 -9.43
C ALA A 187 1.86 25.05 -9.84
N VAL A 188 1.86 25.93 -10.85
CA VAL A 188 0.66 26.55 -11.39
C VAL A 188 -0.23 25.53 -12.11
N ALA A 189 0.36 24.62 -12.89
CA ALA A 189 -0.39 23.56 -13.58
C ALA A 189 -1.10 22.63 -12.56
N LEU A 190 -0.40 22.21 -11.52
CA LEU A 190 -0.92 21.39 -10.42
C LEU A 190 -2.03 22.09 -9.64
N ALA A 191 -1.92 23.39 -9.40
CA ALA A 191 -2.96 24.17 -8.73
C ALA A 191 -4.23 24.28 -9.60
N LYS A 192 -4.08 24.42 -10.92
CA LYS A 192 -5.20 24.39 -11.88
C LYS A 192 -5.86 23.01 -11.95
N GLU A 193 -5.07 21.94 -11.97
CA GLU A 193 -5.56 20.55 -11.89
C GLU A 193 -6.41 20.36 -10.63
N ALA A 194 -5.90 20.77 -9.46
CA ALA A 194 -6.63 20.72 -8.21
C ALA A 194 -7.94 21.54 -8.26
N ALA A 195 -7.93 22.73 -8.86
CA ALA A 195 -9.13 23.56 -9.00
C ALA A 195 -10.21 22.86 -9.85
N ASN A 196 -9.80 22.17 -10.91
CA ASN A 196 -10.72 21.48 -11.82
C ASN A 196 -11.25 20.16 -11.22
N GLU A 197 -10.38 19.38 -10.58
CA GLU A 197 -10.73 18.03 -10.13
C GLU A 197 -11.43 18.00 -8.78
N ILE A 198 -10.98 18.83 -7.82
CA ILE A 198 -11.47 18.81 -6.44
C ILE A 198 -12.05 20.15 -5.99
N GLN A 199 -12.16 21.13 -6.90
CA GLN A 199 -12.82 22.42 -6.67
C GLN A 199 -12.24 23.19 -5.48
N ILE A 200 -10.90 23.21 -5.33
CA ILE A 200 -10.26 24.08 -4.34
C ILE A 200 -10.60 25.55 -4.62
N ASN A 201 -10.83 26.32 -3.55
CA ASN A 201 -11.23 27.72 -3.68
C ASN A 201 -10.07 28.59 -4.21
N SER A 202 -10.42 29.72 -4.84
CA SER A 202 -9.46 30.66 -5.43
C SER A 202 -8.48 31.24 -4.42
N ASN A 203 -8.92 31.51 -3.18
CA ASN A 203 -8.07 32.03 -2.12
C ASN A 203 -6.92 31.06 -1.79
N LEU A 204 -7.22 29.76 -1.74
CA LEU A 204 -6.24 28.73 -1.45
C LEU A 204 -5.24 28.54 -2.59
N ILE A 205 -5.68 28.68 -3.84
CA ILE A 205 -4.77 28.71 -5.00
C ILE A 205 -3.80 29.88 -4.88
N ILE A 206 -4.29 31.06 -4.49
CA ILE A 206 -3.46 32.25 -4.28
C ILE A 206 -2.46 31.99 -3.14
N GLU A 207 -2.90 31.52 -1.98
CA GLU A 207 -2.01 31.20 -0.85
C GLU A 207 -0.94 30.15 -1.22
N LEU A 208 -1.31 29.11 -1.97
CA LEU A 208 -0.36 28.08 -2.40
C LEU A 208 0.67 28.61 -3.38
N LEU A 209 0.32 29.59 -4.21
CA LEU A 209 1.19 30.14 -5.25
C LEU A 209 1.93 31.42 -4.85
N GLN A 210 1.60 32.04 -3.71
CA GLN A 210 2.33 33.18 -3.17
C GLN A 210 3.80 32.83 -2.87
N ASP A 211 4.72 33.67 -3.32
CA ASP A 211 6.13 33.64 -2.96
C ASP A 211 6.34 34.15 -1.52
N GLN A 212 7.60 34.16 -1.04
CA GLN A 212 7.95 34.61 0.31
C GLN A 212 7.65 36.11 0.55
N ASN A 213 7.42 36.88 -0.51
CA ASN A 213 7.14 38.31 -0.49
C ASN A 213 5.65 38.63 -0.76
N GLY A 214 4.79 37.62 -0.86
CA GLY A 214 3.36 37.78 -1.17
C GLY A 214 3.05 38.06 -2.65
N GLY A 215 4.05 38.01 -3.53
CA GLY A 215 3.88 38.06 -4.98
C GLY A 215 3.48 36.70 -5.54
N ILE A 216 2.68 36.69 -6.61
CA ILE A 216 2.58 35.49 -7.45
C ILE A 216 3.63 35.70 -8.54
N LEU A 217 4.84 35.16 -8.35
CA LEU A 217 5.99 35.38 -9.24
C LEU A 217 5.59 35.15 -10.71
N LYS A 218 5.42 36.27 -11.42
CA LYS A 218 5.52 36.38 -12.87
C LYS A 218 6.77 37.22 -13.13
N GLU A 219 7.92 36.58 -13.26
CA GLU A 219 9.04 37.18 -14.00
C GLU A 219 9.26 36.35 -15.26
N HIS A 220 8.55 36.77 -16.31
CA HIS A 220 9.01 36.66 -17.69
C HIS A 220 9.47 38.04 -18.13
#